data_AF-A0A952ME57-F1
#
_entry.id   AF-A0A952ME57-F1
#
_cell.length_a   1.000
_cell.length_b   1.000
_cell.length_c   1.000
_cell.angle_alpha   90.00
_cell.angle_beta   90.00
_cell.angle_gamma   90.00
#
_symmetry.space_group_name_H-M   'P 1'
#
loop_
_entity.id
_entity.type
_entity.pdbx_description
1 polymer ?
#
loop_
_entity_poly.entity_id
_entity_poly.type
_entity_poly.pdbx_seq_one_letter_code
_entity_poly.pdbx_strand_id
1 'polypeptide(L)'
;MKNQPALWYSQPSLKVVLIFVSIWLIGNGLLIVAITDIFRQPFLVTGHYISVLMIVMSTFQTGKLIRNYFCDRTTRNQLPVTSNL
;
A
#
# COMPACT_ATOMS: atom_id res chain seq x y z
N MET A 1 -22.44 -21.13 6.18
CA MET A 1 -21.85 -19.78 6.03
C MET A 1 -21.42 -19.63 4.57
N LYS A 2 -21.88 -18.59 3.88
CA LYS A 2 -21.58 -18.36 2.46
C LYS A 2 -20.09 -18.03 2.34
N ASN A 3 -19.31 -18.91 1.72
CA ASN A 3 -17.89 -18.68 1.44
C ASN A 3 -17.77 -17.39 0.62
N GLN A 4 -17.43 -16.29 1.27
CA GLN A 4 -17.13 -15.04 0.57
C GLN A 4 -15.88 -15.31 -0.28
N PRO A 5 -15.88 -14.94 -1.58
CA PRO A 5 -14.69 -15.11 -2.40
C PRO A 5 -13.53 -14.42 -1.69
N ALA A 6 -12.41 -15.14 -1.54
CA ALA A 6 -11.24 -14.61 -0.86
C ALA A 6 -10.92 -13.23 -1.45
N LEU A 7 -11.08 -12.18 -0.65
CA LEU A 7 -10.81 -10.82 -1.09
C LEU A 7 -9.35 -10.79 -1.56
N TRP A 8 -9.11 -10.32 -2.78
CA TRP A 8 -7.77 -10.17 -3.37
C TRP A 8 -6.82 -9.33 -2.49
N TYR A 9 -7.39 -8.53 -1.59
CA TYR A 9 -6.69 -7.74 -0.58
C TYR A 9 -6.33 -8.51 0.70
N SER A 10 -7.00 -9.63 0.99
CA SER A 10 -6.79 -10.46 2.18
C SER A 10 -5.62 -11.43 2.08
N GLN A 11 -5.20 -11.83 0.87
CA GLN A 11 -4.00 -12.65 0.64
C GLN A 11 -3.23 -12.15 -0.59
N PRO A 12 -2.66 -10.93 -0.52
CA PRO A 12 -2.00 -10.35 -1.69
C PRO A 12 -0.71 -11.11 -2.01
N SER A 13 -0.51 -11.44 -3.29
CA SER A 13 0.78 -11.97 -3.76
C SER A 13 1.85 -10.86 -3.73
N LEU A 14 3.14 -11.23 -3.59
CA LEU A 14 4.27 -10.28 -3.59
C LEU A 14 4.19 -9.34 -4.80
N LYS A 15 3.87 -9.92 -5.97
CA LYS A 15 3.75 -9.18 -7.23
C LYS A 15 2.68 -8.09 -7.16
N VAL A 16 1.54 -8.39 -6.55
CA VAL A 16 0.41 -7.45 -6.40
C VAL A 16 0.80 -6.30 -5.48
N VAL A 17 1.44 -6.60 -4.34
CA VAL A 17 1.92 -5.56 -3.43
C VAL A 17 2.94 -4.67 -4.11
N LEU A 18 3.91 -5.25 -4.84
CA LEU A 18 4.96 -4.49 -5.50
C LEU A 18 4.40 -3.55 -6.57
N ILE A 19 3.45 -4.03 -7.38
CA ILE A 19 2.76 -3.18 -8.38
C ILE A 19 1.98 -2.05 -7.70
N PHE A 20 1.19 -2.35 -6.66
CA PHE A 20 0.41 -1.35 -5.95
C PHE A 20 1.29 -0.30 -5.27
N VAL A 21 2.39 -0.70 -4.63
CA VAL A 21 3.34 0.21 -3.99
C VAL A 21 4.03 1.09 -5.03
N SER A 22 4.44 0.53 -6.17
CA SER A 22 5.05 1.31 -7.26
C SER A 22 4.09 2.35 -7.83
N ILE A 23 2.84 1.96 -8.10
CA ILE A 23 1.79 2.89 -8.56
C ILE A 23 1.53 3.97 -7.50
N TRP A 24 1.46 3.58 -6.23
CA TRP A 24 1.26 4.51 -5.12
C TRP A 24 2.40 5.53 -5.02
N LEU A 25 3.67 5.10 -5.16
CA LEU A 25 4.83 6.00 -5.15
C LEU A 25 4.79 7.00 -6.32
N ILE A 26 4.51 6.51 -7.53
CA ILE A 26 4.44 7.37 -8.72
C ILE A 26 3.29 8.36 -8.59
N GLY A 27 2.10 7.90 -8.16
CA GLY A 27 0.92 8.74 -8.02
C GLY A 27 1.10 9.84 -6.98
N ASN A 28 1.63 9.53 -5.80
CA ASN A 28 1.89 10.55 -4.77
C ASN A 28 3.04 11.47 -5.17
N GLY A 29 4.09 10.95 -5.82
CA GLY A 29 5.18 11.78 -6.35
C GLY A 29 4.66 12.81 -7.36
N LEU A 30 3.83 12.37 -8.31
CA LEU A 30 3.23 13.27 -9.31
C LEU A 30 2.27 14.28 -8.66
N LEU A 31 1.50 13.86 -7.66
CA LEU A 31 0.62 14.73 -6.89
C LEU A 31 1.40 15.83 -6.16
N ILE A 32 2.55 15.47 -5.56
CA ILE A 32 3.43 16.43 -4.90
C ILE A 32 3.97 17.44 -5.92
N VAL A 33 4.49 16.96 -7.05
CA VAL A 33 5.01 17.81 -8.14
C VAL A 33 3.91 18.72 -8.72
N ALA A 34 2.68 18.24 -8.83
CA ALA A 34 1.57 19.01 -9.40
C ALA A 34 1.08 20.14 -8.50
N ILE A 35 1.20 19.97 -7.17
CA ILE A 35 0.68 20.91 -6.19
C ILE A 35 1.77 21.87 -5.70
N THR A 36 3.00 21.37 -5.55
CA THR A 36 4.13 22.22 -5.19
C THR A 36 4.93 22.59 -6.42
N ASP A 37 5.11 23.89 -6.61
CA ASP A 37 6.32 24.39 -7.23
C ASP A 37 7.47 24.00 -6.29
N ILE A 38 8.12 22.86 -6.58
CA ILE A 38 9.07 22.11 -5.71
C ILE A 38 10.19 23.03 -5.18
N PHE A 39 10.43 24.13 -5.88
CA PHE A 39 11.49 25.10 -5.59
C PHE A 39 11.01 26.37 -4.88
N ARG A 40 9.70 26.58 -4.70
CA ARG A 40 9.16 27.89 -4.30
C ARG A 40 8.24 27.89 -3.09
N GLN A 41 7.50 26.81 -2.83
CA GLN A 41 6.62 26.73 -1.67
C GLN A 41 6.67 25.37 -0.98
N PRO A 42 6.76 25.31 0.36
CA PRO A 42 6.70 24.06 1.10
C PRO A 42 5.30 23.43 1.04
N PHE A 43 5.25 22.13 0.71
CA PHE A 43 4.02 21.35 0.50
C PHE A 43 3.01 21.40 1.66
N LEU A 44 3.49 21.58 2.88
CA LEU A 44 2.69 21.59 4.10
C LEU A 44 2.06 22.95 4.43
N VAL A 45 2.40 24.03 3.70
CA VAL A 45 2.00 25.40 4.06
C VAL A 45 0.85 25.92 3.20
N THR A 46 0.67 25.43 1.98
CA THR A 46 -0.18 26.07 0.96
C THR A 46 -1.69 25.74 1.05
N GLY A 47 -2.22 25.35 2.22
CA GLY A 47 -3.67 25.15 2.37
C GLY A 47 -4.25 23.96 1.57
N HIS A 48 -3.41 23.08 1.03
CA HIS A 48 -3.82 21.86 0.30
C HIS A 48 -4.20 20.72 1.24
N TYR A 49 -5.08 20.99 2.21
CA TYR A 49 -5.50 20.04 3.24
C TYR A 49 -6.09 18.75 2.65
N ILE A 50 -6.84 18.86 1.55
CA ILE A 50 -7.44 17.71 0.86
C ILE A 50 -6.34 16.79 0.30
N SER A 51 -5.31 17.35 -0.32
CA SER A 51 -4.21 16.58 -0.89
C SER A 51 -3.38 15.89 0.19
N VAL A 52 -3.11 16.59 1.30
CA VAL A 52 -2.46 15.99 2.47
C VAL A 52 -3.30 14.85 3.04
N LEU A 53 -4.61 15.05 3.19
CA LEU A 53 -5.54 14.01 3.64
C LEU A 53 -5.53 12.79 2.71
N MET A 54 -5.53 13.00 1.39
CA MET A 54 -5.46 11.93 0.39
C MET A 54 -4.15 11.15 0.49
N ILE A 55 -3.02 11.83 0.67
CA ILE A 55 -1.71 11.19 0.87
C ILE A 55 -1.74 10.35 2.15
N VAL A 56 -2.22 10.90 3.27
CA VAL A 56 -2.27 10.18 4.56
C VAL A 56 -3.17 8.95 4.50
N MET A 57 -4.40 9.10 3.98
CA MET A 57 -5.35 7.98 3.86
C MET A 57 -4.83 6.91 2.89
N SER A 58 -4.22 7.30 1.78
CA SER A 58 -3.61 6.35 0.85
C SER A 58 -2.44 5.62 1.48
N THR A 59 -1.60 6.31 2.26
CA THR A 59 -0.49 5.72 3.02
C THR A 59 -1.01 4.66 3.99
N PHE A 60 -2.09 4.94 4.71
CA PHE A 60 -2.69 3.99 5.65
C PHE A 60 -3.19 2.71 4.95
N GLN A 61 -3.85 2.85 3.80
CA GLN A 61 -4.31 1.69 3.02
C GLN A 61 -3.17 0.89 2.40
N THR A 62 -2.13 1.55 1.90
CA THR A 62 -0.92 0.89 1.38
C THR A 62 -0.16 0.18 2.49
N GLY A 63 -0.03 0.80 3.66
CA GLY A 63 0.58 0.19 4.86
C GLY A 63 -0.17 -1.04 5.33
N LYS A 64 -1.51 -1.03 5.30
CA LYS A 64 -2.33 -2.21 5.63
C LYS A 64 -2.13 -3.35 4.62
N LEU A 65 -1.99 -3.04 3.33
CA LEU A 65 -1.68 -4.03 2.29
C LEU A 65 -0.31 -4.67 2.52
N ILE A 66 0.71 -3.85 2.79
CA ILE A 66 2.07 -4.29 3.11
C ILE A 66 2.06 -5.15 4.38
N ARG A 67 1.42 -4.71 5.45
CA ARG A 67 1.31 -5.47 6.71
C ARG A 67 0.62 -6.82 6.48
N ASN A 68 -0.46 -6.84 5.71
CA ASN A 68 -1.18 -8.08 5.43
C ASN A 68 -0.30 -9.09 4.67
N TYR A 69 0.51 -8.60 3.74
CA TYR A 69 1.50 -9.40 3.03
C TYR A 69 2.60 -9.97 3.96
N PHE A 70 3.17 -9.15 4.86
CA PHE A 70 4.16 -9.62 5.82
C PHE A 70 3.56 -10.64 6.82
N CYS A 71 2.31 -10.45 7.21
CA CYS A 71 1.59 -11.38 8.06
C CYS A 71 1.36 -12.74 7.37
N ASP A 72 0.93 -12.74 6.10
CA ASP A 72 0.77 -13.97 5.31
C ASP A 72 2.10 -14.73 5.12
N ARG A 73 3.20 -13.99 4.90
CA ARG A 73 4.56 -14.56 4.83
C ARG A 73 5.02 -15.19 6.15
N THR A 74 4.67 -14.58 7.28
CA THR A 74 5.00 -15.11 8.61
C THR A 74 4.27 -16.43 8.85
N THR A 75 2.98 -16.50 8.49
CA THR A 75 2.18 -17.73 8.58
C THR A 75 2.66 -18.82 7.62
N ARG A 76 3.06 -18.47 6.39
CA ARG A 76 3.54 -19.44 5.39
C ARG A 76 4.92 -20.03 5.73
N ASN A 77 5.81 -19.24 6.33
CA ASN A 77 7.13 -19.69 6.79
C ASN A 77 7.09 -20.52 8.08
N GLN A 78 5.94 -20.55 8.78
CA GLN A 78 5.73 -21.38 9.97
C GLN A 78 5.09 -22.74 9.67
N LEU A 79 4.67 -23.01 8.44
CA LEU A 79 4.28 -24.35 8.03
C LEU A 79 5.56 -25.19 7.86
N PRO A 80 5.76 -26.26 8.66
CA PRO A 80 6.85 -27.18 8.41
C PRO A 80 6.72 -27.74 7.00
N VAL A 81 7.85 -27.84 6.30
CA VAL A 81 7.98 -28.61 5.06
C VAL A 81 7.80 -30.08 5.42
N THR A 82 6.56 -30.50 5.66
CA THR A 82 6.15 -31.89 5.86
C THR A 82 4.81 -32.00 5.15
N SER A 83 4.59 -32.82 4.14
CA SER A 83 5.24 -34.09 3.80
C SER A 83 5.02 -34.36 2.31
N ASN A 84 6.11 -34.37 1.53
CA ASN A 84 6.18 -35.25 0.37
C ASN A 84 6.60 -36.61 0.91
N LEU A 85 5.62 -37.51 1.07
CA LEU A 85 5.80 -38.96 1.11
C LEU A 85 4.47 -39.58 0.69
#